data_AF-A0A522A1V4-F1
#
_entry.id   AF-A0A522A1V4-F1
#
_cell.length_a   1.000
_cell.length_b   1.000
_cell.length_c   1.000
_cell.angle_alpha   90.00
_cell.angle_beta   90.00
_cell.angle_gamma   90.00
#
_symmetry.space_group_name_H-M   'P 1'
#
loop_
_entity.id
_entity.type
_entity.pdbx_description
1 polymer ?
#
loop_
_entity_poly.entity_id
_entity_poly.type
_entity_poly.pdbx_seq_one_letter_code
_entity_poly.pdbx_strand_id
1 'polypeptide(L)'
;MTKDEALAAISAAFGGAEAWAVVGNWVVFVETKPKREVALMGRFVETNILGDAMTPSDLTRHIQSIALESWAVRSDGVHQLILN
;
A
#
# COMPACT_ATOMS: atom_id res chain seq x y z
N MET A 1 -3.67 6.26 -12.13
CA MET A 1 -2.31 6.52 -11.57
C MET A 1 -1.35 5.41 -11.99
N THR A 2 -0.05 5.68 -12.04
CA THR A 2 1.01 4.70 -12.37
C THR A 2 1.42 3.87 -11.15
N LYS A 3 2.22 2.82 -11.39
CA LYS A 3 2.81 2.04 -10.30
C LYS A 3 3.76 2.87 -9.43
N ASP A 4 4.52 3.76 -10.03
CA ASP A 4 5.45 4.63 -9.31
C ASP A 4 4.69 5.66 -8.45
N GLU A 5 3.58 6.19 -8.96
CA GLU A 5 2.69 7.07 -8.18
C GLU A 5 2.05 6.33 -7.00
N ALA A 6 1.60 5.08 -7.19
CA ALA A 6 1.07 4.26 -6.11
C ALA A 6 2.14 3.94 -5.07
N LEU A 7 3.37 3.63 -5.49
CA LEU A 7 4.50 3.40 -4.60
C LEU A 7 4.83 4.66 -3.77
N ALA A 8 4.88 5.82 -4.41
CA ALA A 8 5.10 7.10 -3.75
C ALA A 8 3.97 7.44 -2.76
N ALA A 9 2.71 7.18 -3.12
CA ALA A 9 1.56 7.35 -2.24
C ALA A 9 1.62 6.44 -1.00
N ILE A 10 1.99 5.17 -1.18
CA ILE A 10 2.16 4.22 -0.08
C ILE A 10 3.30 4.68 0.84
N SER A 11 4.44 5.10 0.28
CA SER A 11 5.54 5.69 1.07
C SER A 11 5.07 6.92 1.88
N ALA A 12 4.33 7.83 1.23
CA ALA A 12 3.78 9.03 1.86
C ALA A 12 2.80 8.70 2.99
N ALA A 13 2.00 7.62 2.86
CA ALA A 13 1.08 7.17 3.91
C ALA A 13 1.81 6.86 5.23
N PHE A 14 3.09 6.49 5.15
CA PHE A 14 3.97 6.20 6.29
C PHE A 14 5.00 7.29 6.58
N GLY A 15 4.71 8.54 6.21
CA GLY A 15 5.58 9.68 6.49
C GLY A 15 6.82 9.73 5.61
N GLY A 16 6.76 9.17 4.40
CA GLY A 16 7.89 9.13 3.46
C GLY A 16 8.91 8.03 3.78
N ALA A 17 8.50 6.98 4.48
CA ALA A 17 9.36 5.83 4.76
C ALA A 17 9.79 5.13 3.45
N GLU A 18 10.97 4.52 3.46
CA GLU A 18 11.47 3.76 2.32
C GLU A 18 10.49 2.65 1.97
N ALA A 19 10.12 2.57 0.68
CA ALA A 19 9.18 1.60 0.17
C ALA A 19 9.68 1.03 -1.15
N TRP A 20 9.49 -0.27 -1.34
CA TRP A 20 9.84 -0.94 -2.60
C TRP A 20 8.79 -1.96 -2.99
N ALA A 21 8.59 -2.12 -4.29
CA ALA A 21 7.68 -3.10 -4.85
C ALA A 21 8.46 -4.24 -5.51
N VAL A 22 7.94 -5.46 -5.41
CA VAL A 22 8.45 -6.57 -6.22
C VAL A 22 8.09 -6.32 -7.69
N VAL A 23 9.05 -6.55 -8.59
CA VAL A 23 8.82 -6.44 -10.04
C VAL A 23 7.72 -7.42 -10.45
N GLY A 24 6.78 -6.95 -11.27
CA GLY A 24 5.63 -7.76 -11.72
C GLY A 24 4.48 -7.93 -10.72
N ASN A 25 4.62 -7.48 -9.47
CA ASN A 25 3.56 -7.58 -8.45
C ASN A 25 3.19 -6.21 -7.88
N TRP A 26 2.00 -6.11 -7.30
CA TRP A 26 1.50 -4.93 -6.58
C TRP A 26 1.60 -5.10 -5.07
N VAL A 27 2.71 -5.69 -4.62
CA VAL A 27 3.06 -5.84 -3.21
C VAL A 27 4.18 -4.87 -2.91
N VAL A 28 3.93 -3.97 -1.95
CA VAL A 28 4.84 -2.93 -1.51
C VAL A 28 5.25 -3.19 -0.08
N PHE A 29 6.55 -3.31 0.15
CA PHE A 29 7.14 -3.36 1.49
C PHE A 29 7.51 -1.95 1.92
N VAL A 30 7.32 -1.65 3.21
CA VAL A 30 7.64 -0.34 3.79
C VAL A 30 8.47 -0.53 5.04
N GLU A 31 9.60 0.18 5.11
CA GLU A 31 10.60 0.06 6.17
C GLU A 31 10.23 0.88 7.42
N THR A 32 9.19 0.42 8.13
CA THR A 32 8.75 1.00 9.40
C THR A 32 9.02 0.06 10.59
N LYS A 33 8.79 0.55 11.81
CA LYS A 33 8.71 -0.28 13.02
C LYS A 33 7.29 -0.19 13.59
N PRO A 34 6.49 -1.27 13.57
CA PRO A 34 6.78 -2.59 12.97
C PRO A 34 6.90 -2.51 11.44
N LYS A 35 7.51 -3.52 10.80
CA LYS A 35 7.60 -3.63 9.33
C LYS A 35 6.20 -3.72 8.74
N ARG A 36 5.98 -3.05 7.60
CA ARG A 36 4.67 -3.00 6.95
C ARG A 36 4.73 -3.51 5.52
N GLU A 37 3.62 -4.08 5.08
CA GLU A 37 3.40 -4.54 3.71
C GLU A 37 2.01 -4.10 3.25
N VAL A 38 1.90 -3.56 2.05
CA VAL A 38 0.63 -3.21 1.39
C VAL A 38 0.53 -4.00 0.10
N ALA A 39 -0.47 -4.88 0.01
CA ALA A 39 -0.74 -5.68 -1.17
C ALA A 39 -2.01 -5.15 -1.87
N LEU A 40 -1.88 -4.67 -3.10
CA LEU A 40 -3.01 -4.26 -3.94
C LEU A 40 -3.40 -5.46 -4.83
N MET A 41 -4.60 -6.00 -4.64
CA MET A 41 -5.11 -7.09 -5.45
C MET A 41 -5.54 -6.60 -6.83
N GLY A 42 -5.64 -7.53 -7.79
CA GLY A 42 -5.94 -7.20 -9.19
C GLY A 42 -7.18 -6.33 -9.37
N ARG A 43 -8.28 -6.65 -8.67
CA ARG A 43 -9.52 -5.87 -8.74
C ARG A 43 -9.34 -4.43 -8.25
N PHE A 44 -8.66 -4.25 -7.11
CA PHE A 44 -8.34 -2.93 -6.59
C PHE A 44 -7.50 -2.14 -7.59
N VAL A 45 -6.47 -2.76 -8.17
CA VAL A 45 -5.60 -2.15 -9.18
C VAL A 45 -6.39 -1.75 -10.42
N GLU A 46 -7.16 -2.66 -11.00
CA GLU A 46 -7.97 -2.39 -12.20
C GLU A 46 -8.94 -1.23 -11.97
N THR A 47 -9.57 -1.19 -10.80
CA THR A 47 -10.61 -0.20 -10.51
C THR A 47 -10.02 1.16 -10.12
N ASN A 48 -9.07 1.18 -9.19
CA ASN A 48 -8.61 2.40 -8.54
C ASN A 48 -7.32 2.96 -9.15
N ILE A 49 -6.47 2.10 -9.68
CA ILE A 49 -5.16 2.48 -10.23
C ILE A 49 -5.26 2.68 -11.73
N LEU A 50 -5.69 1.65 -12.47
CA LEU A 50 -5.80 1.68 -13.94
C LEU A 50 -7.10 2.36 -14.41
N GLY A 51 -8.17 2.28 -13.62
CA GLY A 51 -9.45 2.93 -13.89
C GLY A 51 -9.50 4.40 -13.47
N ASP A 52 -8.40 4.97 -12.97
CA ASP A 52 -8.29 6.37 -12.51
C ASP A 52 -9.37 6.81 -11.50
N ALA A 53 -10.01 5.86 -10.79
CA ALA A 53 -11.03 6.18 -9.79
C ALA A 53 -10.44 6.76 -8.49
N MET A 54 -9.13 6.64 -8.29
CA MET A 54 -8.43 7.10 -7.09
C MET A 54 -7.20 7.92 -7.48
N THR A 55 -7.00 9.05 -6.80
CA THR A 55 -5.75 9.83 -6.93
C THR A 55 -4.68 9.32 -5.94
N PRO A 56 -3.39 9.64 -6.13
CA PRO A 56 -2.35 9.27 -5.16
C PRO A 56 -2.65 9.78 -3.73
N SER A 57 -3.24 10.97 -3.62
CA SER A 57 -3.67 11.55 -2.33
C SER A 57 -4.80 10.75 -1.68
N ASP A 58 -5.73 10.22 -2.48
CA ASP A 58 -6.83 9.39 -1.98
C ASP A 58 -6.29 8.05 -1.46
N LEU A 59 -5.36 7.42 -2.17
CA LEU A 59 -4.70 6.19 -1.72
C LEU A 59 -3.95 6.41 -0.40
N THR A 60 -3.21 7.51 -0.31
CA THR A 60 -2.49 7.92 0.91
C THR A 60 -3.45 8.02 2.09
N ARG A 61 -4.54 8.79 1.92
CA ARG A 61 -5.55 8.99 2.97
C ARG A 61 -6.27 7.70 3.32
N HIS A 62 -6.58 6.87 2.33
CA HIS A 62 -7.25 5.58 2.53
C HIS A 62 -6.42 4.67 3.43
N ILE A 63 -5.13 4.51 3.14
CA ILE A 63 -4.22 3.70 3.97
C ILE A 63 -4.12 4.29 5.39
N GLN A 64 -3.99 5.62 5.53
CA GLN A 64 -3.92 6.28 6.83
C GLN A 64 -5.21 6.17 7.66
N SER A 65 -6.35 6.02 7.00
CA SER A 65 -7.65 5.85 7.68
C SER A 65 -7.85 4.46 8.28
N ILE A 66 -7.05 3.48 7.88
CA ILE A 66 -7.17 2.10 8.34
C ILE A 66 -6.37 1.93 9.61
N ALA A 67 -7.08 1.65 10.71
CA ALA A 67 -6.48 1.46 12.01
C ALA A 67 -5.55 0.22 12.03
N LEU A 68 -4.44 0.30 12.77
CA LEU A 68 -3.39 -0.71 12.75
C LEU A 68 -3.87 -2.11 13.19
N GLU A 69 -4.87 -2.18 14.06
CA GLU A 69 -5.52 -3.41 14.50
C GLU A 69 -6.30 -4.13 13.39
N SER A 70 -6.62 -3.44 12.29
CA SER A 70 -7.26 -4.03 11.11
C SER A 70 -6.25 -4.70 10.18
N TRP A 71 -4.96 -4.51 10.42
CA TRP A 71 -3.89 -5.11 9.62
C TRP A 71 -3.64 -6.55 10.08
N ALA A 72 -3.49 -7.47 9.14
CA ALA A 72 -3.10 -8.83 9.45
C ALA A 72 -1.65 -8.85 9.93
N VAL A 73 -1.35 -9.59 11.01
CA VAL A 73 0.04 -9.78 11.46
C VAL A 73 0.51 -11.14 10.97
N ARG A 74 1.52 -11.13 10.09
CA ARG A 74 2.17 -12.33 9.57
C ARG A 74 3.02 -13.01 10.67
N SER A 75 3.36 -14.27 10.46
CA SER A 75 4.20 -15.05 11.40
C SER A 75 5.61 -14.48 11.61
N ASP A 76 6.10 -13.65 10.68
CA ASP A 76 7.38 -12.93 10.74
C ASP A 76 7.27 -11.55 11.41
N GLY A 77 6.09 -11.19 11.93
CA GLY A 77 5.82 -9.91 12.60
C GLY A 77 5.56 -8.74 11.65
N VAL A 78 5.47 -8.97 10.33
CA VAL A 78 5.10 -7.94 9.37
C VAL A 78 3.60 -7.66 9.48
N HIS A 79 3.23 -6.39 9.57
CA HIS A 79 1.84 -5.94 9.49
C HIS A 79 1.47 -5.79 8.01
N GLN A 80 0.51 -6.57 7.55
CA GLN A 80 0.06 -6.63 6.17
C GLN A 80 -1.35 -6.03 6.03
N LEU A 81 -1.48 -5.11 5.08
CA LEU A 81 -2.75 -4.60 4.59
C LEU A 81 -3.00 -5.14 3.18
N ILE A 82 -4.17 -5.72 2.97
CA ILE A 82 -4.62 -6.19 1.65
C ILE A 82 -5.77 -5.30 1.19
N LEU A 83 -5.58 -4.62 0.05
CA LEU A 83 -6.60 -3.82 -0.61
C LEU A 83 -7.13 -4.61 -1.82
N ASN A 84 -8.44 -4.86 -1.87
CA ASN A 84 -9.08 -5.69 -2.89
C ASN A 84 -10.23 -4.99 -3.60
#